data_AF-A0A098R2N5-F1
#
_entry.id   AF-A0A098R2N5-F1
#
_cell.length_a   1.000
_cell.length_b   1.000
_cell.length_c   1.000
_cell.angle_alpha   90.00
_cell.angle_beta   90.00
_cell.angle_gamma   90.00
#
_symmetry.space_group_name_H-M   'P 1'
#
loop_
_entity.id
_entity.type
_entity.pdbx_description
1 polymer ?
#
loop_
_entity_poly.entity_id
_entity_poly.type
_entity_poly.pdbx_seq_one_letter_code
_entity_poly.pdbx_strand_id
1 'polypeptide(L)'
;MTVISEEQLPTIQVRELVRAYFTTFLPRDAVSAATQAFEREYPLEDAVEWLHESSENPLWHGLIIALRCGQLLPRPSRLILGQVYGSEQLGAVLARDFANLEQEQLQLLCLDTKNQIIKRQVIFQGTLNSCPAQPREIIKVALTTLTARIVIAHNHPSGDVTPSKKDVEFTKRLQLACEVVGLPLLDSFIIGVTDYFSFAEQGLLNCNTDS
;
A
#
# COMPACT_ATOMS: atom_id res chain seq x y z
N MET A 1 23.09 6.74 0.59
CA MET A 1 22.89 6.29 1.98
C MET A 1 21.75 7.11 2.54
N THR A 2 20.58 6.53 2.74
CA THR A 2 19.46 7.25 3.35
C THR A 2 19.55 7.00 4.85
N VAL A 3 20.05 7.99 5.58
CA VAL A 3 20.13 7.99 7.05
C VAL A 3 18.70 7.89 7.60
N ILE A 4 18.49 7.09 8.64
CA ILE A 4 17.21 7.08 9.36
C ILE A 4 16.98 8.49 9.89
N SER A 5 15.92 9.17 9.46
CA SER A 5 15.48 10.40 10.11
C SER A 5 14.82 10.04 11.45
N GLU A 6 15.18 10.74 12.52
CA GLU A 6 14.71 10.52 13.90
C GLU A 6 13.18 10.43 14.04
N GLU A 7 12.40 11.03 13.13
CA GLU A 7 10.96 11.21 13.30
C GLU A 7 10.07 9.95 13.23
N GLN A 8 10.57 8.76 12.83
CA GLN A 8 9.69 7.59 12.65
C GLN A 8 10.36 6.23 12.91
N LEU A 9 11.04 6.05 14.05
CA LEU A 9 11.42 4.70 14.50
C LEU A 9 10.20 4.02 15.16
N PRO A 10 9.66 2.91 14.63
CA PRO A 10 8.60 2.15 15.29
C PRO A 10 9.20 1.41 16.49
N THR A 11 9.37 2.10 17.62
CA THR A 11 10.07 1.64 18.83
C THR A 11 9.63 0.24 19.30
N ILE A 12 8.34 -0.06 19.17
CA ILE A 12 7.77 -1.39 19.48
C ILE A 12 8.35 -2.48 18.57
N GLN A 13 8.44 -2.24 17.26
CA GLN A 13 8.99 -3.21 16.31
C GLN A 13 10.49 -3.41 16.53
N VAL A 14 11.22 -2.34 16.83
CA VAL A 14 12.67 -2.41 17.13
C VAL A 14 12.91 -3.24 18.39
N ARG A 15 12.16 -2.99 19.47
CA ARG A 15 12.23 -3.78 20.72
C ARG A 15 11.97 -5.27 20.48
N GLU A 16 10.97 -5.62 19.67
CA GLU A 16 10.70 -7.03 19.35
C GLU A 16 11.83 -7.68 18.54
N LEU A 17 12.47 -6.95 17.62
CA LEU A 17 13.64 -7.45 16.89
C LEU A 17 14.86 -7.63 17.81
N VAL A 18 15.12 -6.68 18.71
CA VAL A 18 16.17 -6.79 19.75
C VAL A 18 15.94 -8.02 20.61
N ARG A 19 14.69 -8.22 21.07
CA ARG A 19 14.29 -9.40 21.83
C ARG A 19 14.50 -10.70 21.04
N ALA A 20 14.08 -10.73 19.77
CA ALA A 20 14.25 -11.89 18.89
C ALA A 20 15.74 -12.23 18.69
N TYR A 21 16.59 -11.23 18.53
CA TYR A 21 18.04 -11.42 18.48
C TYR A 21 18.54 -12.13 19.75
N PHE A 22 18.20 -11.64 20.95
CA PHE A 22 18.64 -12.28 22.20
C PHE A 22 18.06 -13.68 22.41
N THR A 23 16.84 -13.97 21.96
CA THR A 23 16.31 -15.34 22.02
C THR A 23 17.12 -16.36 21.22
N THR A 24 17.95 -15.91 20.28
CA THR A 24 18.85 -16.77 19.50
C THR A 24 20.05 -17.24 20.33
N PHE A 25 20.48 -16.45 21.32
CA PHE A 25 21.75 -16.65 22.04
C PHE A 25 21.58 -16.88 23.55
N LEU A 26 20.44 -16.49 24.13
CA LEU A 26 20.19 -16.50 25.57
C LEU A 26 18.98 -17.39 25.94
N PRO A 27 18.99 -17.98 27.15
CA PRO A 27 17.82 -18.70 27.67
C PRO A 27 16.66 -17.73 27.94
N ARG A 28 15.42 -18.25 27.87
CA ARG A 28 14.19 -17.43 27.86
C ARG A 28 14.03 -16.49 29.06
N ASP A 29 14.51 -16.92 30.23
CA ASP A 29 14.50 -16.16 31.48
C ASP A 29 15.49 -14.98 31.48
N ALA A 30 16.60 -15.09 30.75
CA ALA A 30 17.60 -14.03 30.63
C ALA A 30 17.28 -12.97 29.56
N VAL A 31 16.41 -13.29 28.58
CA VAL A 31 16.10 -12.41 27.43
C VAL A 31 15.54 -11.06 27.88
N SER A 32 14.57 -11.05 28.81
CA SER A 32 13.93 -9.80 29.25
C SER A 32 14.94 -8.85 29.91
N ALA A 33 15.83 -9.39 30.75
CA ALA A 33 16.87 -8.62 31.41
C ALA A 33 17.91 -8.09 30.41
N ALA A 34 18.30 -8.90 29.41
CA ALA A 34 19.22 -8.50 28.36
C ALA A 34 18.61 -7.39 27.46
N THR A 35 17.35 -7.51 27.05
CA THR A 35 16.66 -6.45 26.29
C THR A 35 16.64 -5.13 27.07
N GLN A 36 16.30 -5.17 28.36
CA GLN A 36 16.27 -3.96 29.20
C GLN A 36 17.67 -3.37 29.42
N ALA A 37 18.69 -4.22 29.60
CA ALA A 37 20.06 -3.77 29.76
C ALA A 37 20.58 -3.08 28.48
N PHE A 38 20.29 -3.66 27.31
CA PHE A 38 20.61 -3.06 26.01
C PHE A 38 19.91 -1.71 25.85
N GLU A 39 18.59 -1.62 26.07
CA GLU A 39 17.84 -0.36 25.91
C GLU A 39 18.25 0.74 26.89
N ARG A 40 18.83 0.38 28.05
CA ARG A 40 19.38 1.36 28.99
C ARG A 40 20.72 1.92 28.53
N GLU A 41 21.54 1.10 27.88
CA GLU A 41 22.85 1.48 27.34
C GLU A 41 22.73 2.18 25.98
N TYR A 42 21.73 1.76 25.20
CA TYR A 42 21.42 2.22 23.85
C TYR A 42 19.93 2.57 23.75
N PRO A 43 19.51 3.74 24.26
CA PRO A 43 18.12 4.19 24.20
C PRO A 43 17.62 4.22 22.76
N LEU A 44 16.41 3.70 22.51
CA LEU A 44 15.90 3.53 21.15
C LEU A 44 15.59 4.87 20.46
N GLU A 45 15.34 5.91 21.25
CA GLU A 45 15.19 7.30 20.84
C GLU A 45 16.46 7.87 20.17
N ASP A 46 17.63 7.44 20.64
CA ASP A 46 18.94 7.94 20.20
C ASP A 46 19.60 7.01 19.16
N ALA A 47 18.82 6.13 18.53
CA ALA A 47 19.34 5.08 17.66
C ALA A 47 20.20 5.60 16.51
N VAL A 48 19.91 6.81 16.01
CA VAL A 48 20.72 7.41 14.94
C VAL A 48 22.18 7.63 15.38
N GLU A 49 22.41 7.93 16.66
CA GLU A 49 23.74 8.22 17.20
C GLU A 49 24.53 6.93 17.46
N TRP A 50 23.98 6.04 18.30
CA TRP A 50 24.71 4.84 18.72
C TRP A 50 24.76 3.75 17.66
N LEU A 51 23.92 3.80 16.62
CA LEU A 51 24.03 2.87 15.50
C LEU A 51 25.38 2.98 14.81
N HIS A 52 26.20 4.00 15.04
CA HIS A 52 27.56 4.11 14.51
C HIS A 52 28.68 3.77 15.52
N GLU A 53 28.32 3.46 16.77
CA GLU A 53 29.26 3.13 17.84
C GLU A 53 29.69 1.66 17.87
N SER A 54 30.81 1.38 18.50
CA SER A 54 31.27 0.00 18.77
C SER A 54 31.03 -0.35 20.23
N SER A 55 30.39 -1.48 20.49
CA SER A 55 30.32 -2.06 21.84
C SER A 55 31.42 -3.08 22.09
N GLU A 56 31.97 -3.11 23.30
CA GLU A 56 32.87 -4.17 23.77
C GLU A 56 32.12 -5.47 24.09
N ASN A 57 30.80 -5.39 24.32
CA ASN A 57 29.97 -6.56 24.51
C ASN A 57 29.67 -7.21 23.15
N PRO A 58 30.07 -8.49 22.93
CA PRO A 58 29.92 -9.14 21.62
C PRO A 58 28.46 -9.32 21.18
N LEU A 59 27.52 -9.46 22.13
CA LEU A 59 26.09 -9.57 21.81
C LEU A 59 25.52 -8.22 21.36
N TRP A 60 25.90 -7.13 22.04
CA TRP A 60 25.51 -5.78 21.62
C TRP A 60 26.13 -5.44 20.27
N HIS A 61 27.41 -5.75 20.09
CA HIS A 61 28.14 -5.51 18.85
C HIS A 61 27.51 -6.27 17.67
N GLY A 62 27.18 -7.55 17.87
CA GLY A 62 26.51 -8.35 16.85
C GLY A 62 25.12 -7.82 16.49
N LEU A 63 24.34 -7.36 17.47
CA LEU A 63 23.04 -6.73 17.25
C LEU A 63 23.17 -5.40 16.48
N ILE A 64 24.10 -4.53 16.88
CA ILE A 64 24.36 -3.24 16.19
C ILE A 64 24.77 -3.50 14.74
N ILE A 65 25.65 -4.48 14.47
CA ILE A 65 26.00 -4.89 13.11
C ILE A 65 24.76 -5.36 12.33
N ALA A 66 23.92 -6.21 12.94
CA ALA A 66 22.71 -6.71 12.28
C ALA A 66 21.75 -5.56 11.91
N LEU A 67 21.57 -4.58 12.80
CA LEU A 67 20.75 -3.39 12.55
C LEU A 67 21.34 -2.50 11.43
N ARG A 68 22.67 -2.29 11.41
CA ARG A 68 23.37 -1.61 10.30
C ARG A 68 23.16 -2.31 8.98
N CYS A 69 23.33 -3.64 8.94
CA CYS A 69 23.06 -4.44 7.75
C CYS A 69 21.63 -4.24 7.28
N GLY A 70 20.65 -4.19 8.19
CA GLY A 70 19.26 -3.86 7.89
C GLY A 70 19.07 -2.49 7.21
N GLN A 71 19.86 -1.47 7.57
CA GLN A 71 19.84 -0.15 6.91
C GLN A 71 20.50 -0.15 5.53
N LEU A 72 21.50 -1.02 5.33
CA LEU A 72 22.21 -1.17 4.06
C LEU A 72 21.40 -1.98 3.04
N LEU A 73 20.50 -2.84 3.52
CA LEU A 73 19.57 -3.53 2.63
C LEU A 73 18.69 -2.48 1.94
N PRO A 74 18.67 -2.43 0.60
CA PRO A 74 17.74 -1.56 -0.09
C PRO A 74 16.34 -1.92 0.39
N ARG A 75 15.56 -0.92 0.84
CA ARG A 75 14.11 -1.10 0.91
C ARG A 75 13.71 -1.72 -0.43
N PRO A 76 12.93 -2.82 -0.46
CA PRO A 76 12.63 -3.52 -1.70
C PRO A 76 12.22 -2.48 -2.71
N SER A 77 13.00 -2.40 -3.81
CA SER A 77 12.77 -1.44 -4.88
C SER A 77 11.28 -1.51 -5.20
N ARG A 78 10.59 -0.39 -4.97
CA ARG A 78 9.14 -0.32 -5.09
C ARG A 78 8.78 -0.90 -6.46
N LEU A 79 8.06 -2.02 -6.47
CA LEU A 79 7.64 -2.63 -7.73
C LEU A 79 6.69 -1.65 -8.41
N ILE A 80 7.17 -1.06 -9.50
CA ILE A 80 6.35 -0.23 -10.38
C ILE A 80 5.71 -1.19 -11.38
N LEU A 81 4.41 -1.37 -11.25
CA LEU A 81 3.62 -2.30 -12.06
C LEU A 81 3.25 -1.72 -13.44
N GLY A 82 3.46 -0.41 -13.61
CA GLY A 82 3.14 0.32 -14.83
C GLY A 82 2.96 1.81 -14.57
N GLN A 83 2.59 2.55 -15.61
CA GLN A 83 2.32 3.98 -15.53
C GLN A 83 1.01 4.31 -16.25
N VAL A 84 0.23 5.22 -15.65
CA VAL A 84 -1.03 5.72 -16.19
C VAL A 84 -0.77 7.07 -16.88
N TYR A 85 -0.92 7.09 -18.20
CA TYR A 85 -0.85 8.31 -19.02
C TYR A 85 -2.23 8.87 -19.38
N GLY A 86 -3.27 8.04 -19.33
CA GLY A 86 -4.65 8.43 -19.63
C GLY A 86 -5.59 7.24 -19.56
N SER A 87 -6.89 7.53 -19.61
CA SER A 87 -7.95 6.53 -19.46
C SER A 87 -7.97 5.50 -20.59
N GLU A 88 -7.73 5.93 -21.84
CA GLU A 88 -7.61 5.04 -23.00
C GLU A 88 -6.51 3.97 -22.83
N GLN A 89 -5.30 4.42 -22.50
CA GLN A 89 -4.16 3.52 -22.32
C GLN A 89 -4.39 2.56 -21.14
N LEU A 90 -4.94 3.04 -20.03
CA LEU A 90 -5.21 2.19 -18.87
C LEU A 90 -6.37 1.23 -19.12
N GLY A 91 -7.46 1.69 -19.74
CA GLY A 91 -8.61 0.89 -20.12
C GLY A 91 -8.22 -0.28 -21.03
N ALA A 92 -7.36 -0.05 -22.03
CA ALA A 92 -6.84 -1.11 -22.89
C ALA A 92 -5.98 -2.16 -22.14
N VAL A 93 -5.20 -1.73 -21.14
CA VAL A 93 -4.45 -2.65 -20.28
C VAL A 93 -5.40 -3.47 -19.41
N LEU A 94 -6.36 -2.81 -18.76
CA LEU A 94 -7.35 -3.45 -17.89
C LEU A 94 -8.25 -4.42 -18.66
N ALA A 95 -8.69 -4.08 -19.88
CA ALA A 95 -9.44 -4.98 -20.74
C ALA A 95 -8.71 -6.31 -20.96
N ARG A 96 -7.40 -6.28 -21.21
CA ARG A 96 -6.58 -7.50 -21.33
C ARG A 96 -6.46 -8.26 -20.01
N ASP A 97 -6.28 -7.54 -18.91
CA ASP A 97 -6.05 -8.17 -17.61
C ASP A 97 -7.32 -8.83 -17.04
N PHE A 98 -8.51 -8.31 -17.38
CA PHE A 98 -9.79 -8.83 -16.92
C PHE A 98 -10.45 -9.80 -17.91
N ALA A 99 -9.93 -9.96 -19.12
CA ALA A 99 -10.55 -10.71 -20.23
C ALA A 99 -11.02 -12.14 -19.92
N ASN A 100 -10.43 -12.79 -18.90
CA ASN A 100 -10.73 -14.18 -18.53
C ASN A 100 -11.36 -14.32 -17.13
N LEU A 101 -11.84 -13.22 -16.54
CA LEU A 101 -12.45 -13.25 -15.22
C LEU A 101 -13.95 -13.59 -15.34
N GLU A 102 -14.29 -14.83 -15.01
CA GLU A 102 -15.68 -15.32 -14.99
C GLU A 102 -16.51 -14.72 -13.84
N GLN A 103 -15.84 -14.21 -12.81
CA GLN A 103 -16.45 -13.58 -11.65
C GLN A 103 -16.20 -12.08 -11.68
N GLU A 104 -17.16 -11.31 -11.18
CA GLU A 104 -17.00 -9.89 -10.95
C GLU A 104 -15.92 -9.66 -9.89
N GLN A 105 -14.89 -8.90 -10.26
CA GLN A 105 -13.81 -8.47 -9.40
C GLN A 105 -13.71 -6.96 -9.39
N LEU A 106 -13.66 -6.35 -8.21
CA LEU A 106 -13.29 -4.95 -8.05
C LEU A 106 -11.82 -4.87 -7.65
N GLN A 107 -11.02 -4.19 -8.45
CA GLN A 107 -9.62 -3.96 -8.21
C GLN A 107 -9.32 -2.49 -7.96
N LEU A 108 -8.40 -2.25 -7.02
CA LEU A 108 -7.83 -0.95 -6.69
C LEU A 108 -6.42 -0.86 -7.27
N LEU A 109 -6.13 0.23 -7.98
CA LEU A 109 -4.79 0.66 -8.34
C LEU A 109 -4.41 1.84 -7.46
N CYS A 110 -3.36 1.68 -6.66
CA CYS A 110 -2.72 2.77 -5.97
C CYS A 110 -1.66 3.38 -6.88
N LEU A 111 -1.65 4.70 -6.99
CA LEU A 111 -0.69 5.46 -7.79
C LEU A 111 0.16 6.38 -6.92
N ASP A 112 1.40 6.64 -7.33
CA ASP A 112 2.21 7.72 -6.76
C ASP A 112 1.95 9.08 -7.43
N THR A 113 2.68 10.11 -7.02
CA THR A 113 2.55 11.48 -7.54
C THR A 113 2.90 11.61 -9.02
N LYS A 114 3.62 10.64 -9.60
CA LYS A 114 3.94 10.57 -11.03
C LYS A 114 2.93 9.73 -11.82
N ASN A 115 1.89 9.19 -11.20
CA ASN A 115 0.95 8.22 -11.79
C ASN A 115 1.55 6.83 -12.07
N GLN A 116 2.60 6.44 -11.34
CA GLN A 116 3.11 5.08 -11.39
C GLN A 116 2.25 4.16 -10.53
N ILE A 117 1.89 2.99 -11.05
CA ILE A 117 1.15 1.96 -10.32
C ILE A 117 2.10 1.29 -9.33
N ILE A 118 1.89 1.57 -8.06
CA ILE A 118 2.74 1.14 -6.94
C ILE A 118 2.16 -0.06 -6.20
N LYS A 119 0.86 -0.31 -6.42
CA LYS A 119 0.13 -1.45 -5.88
C LYS A 119 -1.14 -1.67 -6.70
N ARG A 120 -1.44 -2.93 -6.96
CA ARG A 120 -2.71 -3.40 -7.51
C ARG A 120 -3.27 -4.43 -6.56
N GLN A 121 -4.53 -4.28 -6.15
CA GLN A 121 -5.15 -5.19 -5.18
C GLN A 121 -6.60 -5.46 -5.55
N VAL A 122 -6.98 -6.75 -5.57
CA VAL A 122 -8.39 -7.17 -5.59
C VAL A 122 -9.00 -6.80 -4.24
N ILE A 123 -9.98 -5.89 -4.25
CA ILE A 123 -10.71 -5.45 -3.05
C ILE A 123 -11.89 -6.36 -2.80
N PHE A 124 -12.54 -6.80 -3.88
CA PHE A 124 -13.69 -7.66 -3.82
C PHE A 124 -13.70 -8.62 -5.00
N GLN A 125 -14.16 -9.83 -4.73
CA GLN A 125 -14.41 -10.87 -5.71
C GLN A 125 -15.75 -11.50 -5.36
N GLY A 126 -16.74 -11.30 -6.22
CA GLY A 126 -18.12 -11.69 -5.98
C GLY A 126 -18.49 -13.05 -6.54
N THR A 127 -19.57 -13.60 -6.00
CA THR A 127 -20.50 -14.49 -6.72
C THR A 127 -21.85 -13.79 -6.79
N LEU A 128 -22.76 -14.28 -7.65
CA LEU A 128 -24.06 -13.72 -8.15
C LEU A 128 -24.95 -12.84 -7.22
N ASN A 129 -24.66 -12.66 -5.92
CA ASN A 129 -25.50 -11.93 -4.95
C ASN A 129 -24.81 -10.88 -4.06
N SER A 130 -23.52 -10.58 -4.19
CA SER A 130 -22.83 -9.73 -3.20
C SER A 130 -22.73 -8.24 -3.57
N CYS A 131 -23.06 -7.41 -2.58
CA CYS A 131 -22.94 -5.95 -2.57
C CYS A 131 -21.50 -5.50 -2.93
N PRO A 132 -21.31 -4.48 -3.79
CA PRO A 132 -19.98 -3.95 -4.09
C PRO A 132 -19.27 -3.48 -2.81
N ALA A 133 -17.94 -3.61 -2.79
CA ALA A 133 -17.09 -3.23 -1.67
C ALA A 133 -17.45 -1.85 -1.11
N GLN A 134 -17.22 -1.64 0.19
CA GLN A 134 -17.49 -0.33 0.78
C GLN A 134 -16.29 0.61 0.59
N PRO A 135 -16.50 1.94 0.41
CA PRO A 135 -15.41 2.90 0.27
C PRO A 135 -14.32 2.81 1.34
N ARG A 136 -14.70 2.50 2.59
CA ARG A 136 -13.74 2.31 3.70
C ARG A 136 -12.72 1.20 3.44
N GLU A 137 -13.10 0.14 2.71
CA GLU A 137 -12.20 -0.99 2.42
C GLU A 137 -11.14 -0.59 1.40
N ILE A 138 -11.53 0.20 0.39
CA ILE A 138 -10.65 0.77 -0.63
C ILE A 138 -9.69 1.78 0.02
N ILE A 139 -10.23 2.73 0.76
CA ILE A 139 -9.45 3.79 1.42
C ILE A 139 -8.46 3.18 2.43
N LYS A 140 -8.86 2.18 3.22
CA LYS A 140 -7.95 1.47 4.13
C LYS A 140 -6.72 0.91 3.41
N VAL A 141 -6.91 0.28 2.25
CA VAL A 141 -5.80 -0.25 1.45
C VAL A 141 -4.93 0.88 0.90
N ALA A 142 -5.54 1.95 0.41
CA ALA A 142 -4.82 3.08 -0.14
C ALA A 142 -3.97 3.81 0.92
N LEU A 143 -4.52 4.03 2.12
CA LEU A 143 -3.84 4.72 3.23
C LEU A 143 -2.72 3.90 3.89
N THR A 144 -2.79 2.56 3.82
CA THR A 144 -1.71 1.68 4.30
C THR A 144 -0.55 1.56 3.29
N THR A 145 -0.65 2.28 2.17
CA THR A 145 0.34 2.34 1.10
C THR A 145 0.71 3.82 0.87
N LEU A 146 1.90 4.13 0.35
CA LEU A 146 2.28 5.51 0.00
C LEU A 146 1.57 5.98 -1.29
N THR A 147 0.24 6.01 -1.25
CA THR A 147 -0.66 6.30 -2.36
C THR A 147 -0.94 7.80 -2.44
N ALA A 148 -0.70 8.40 -3.60
CA ALA A 148 -1.05 9.80 -3.86
C ALA A 148 -2.45 9.93 -4.45
N ARG A 149 -2.91 8.93 -5.20
CA ARG A 149 -4.21 8.89 -5.89
C ARG A 149 -4.57 7.48 -6.29
N ILE A 150 -5.84 7.24 -6.57
CA ILE A 150 -6.36 5.89 -6.84
C ILE A 150 -7.12 5.83 -8.16
N VAL A 151 -7.16 4.63 -8.73
CA VAL A 151 -8.10 4.23 -9.79
C VAL A 151 -8.77 2.94 -9.34
N ILE A 152 -10.05 2.78 -9.64
CA ILE A 152 -10.75 1.50 -9.46
C ILE A 152 -11.19 0.92 -10.81
N ALA A 153 -11.28 -0.40 -10.89
CA ALA A 153 -11.78 -1.09 -12.07
C ALA A 153 -12.57 -2.34 -11.65
N HIS A 154 -13.71 -2.59 -12.29
CA HIS A 154 -14.42 -3.86 -12.15
C HIS A 154 -14.85 -4.40 -13.50
N ASN A 155 -14.90 -5.73 -13.65
CA ASN A 155 -15.46 -6.37 -14.84
C ASN A 155 -16.94 -6.67 -14.70
N HIS A 156 -17.65 -6.59 -15.80
CA HIS A 156 -18.95 -7.21 -15.96
C HIS A 156 -18.78 -8.55 -16.68
N PRO A 157 -19.05 -9.71 -16.04
CA PRO A 157 -18.97 -11.01 -16.71
C PRO A 157 -19.91 -11.15 -17.92
N SER A 158 -20.96 -10.33 -17.98
CA SER A 158 -21.85 -10.24 -19.15
C SER A 158 -21.18 -9.63 -20.39
N GLY A 159 -20.09 -8.88 -20.20
CA GLY A 159 -19.39 -8.15 -21.24
C GLY A 159 -19.95 -6.77 -21.55
N ASP A 160 -21.12 -6.39 -21.02
CA ASP A 160 -21.70 -5.05 -21.22
C ASP A 160 -21.03 -4.03 -20.30
N VAL A 161 -20.39 -3.01 -20.86
CA VAL A 161 -19.70 -1.95 -20.12
C VAL A 161 -20.62 -0.82 -19.64
N THR A 162 -21.92 -0.90 -19.95
CA THR A 162 -22.89 0.11 -19.52
C THR A 162 -22.98 0.12 -17.99
N PRO A 163 -22.76 1.28 -17.33
CA PRO A 163 -22.82 1.35 -15.88
C PRO A 163 -24.25 1.14 -15.39
N SER A 164 -24.41 0.25 -14.40
CA SER A 164 -25.66 0.14 -13.67
C SER A 164 -25.85 1.35 -12.76
N LYS A 165 -27.09 1.54 -12.27
CA LYS A 165 -27.37 2.57 -11.26
C LYS A 165 -26.49 2.42 -10.01
N LYS A 166 -26.20 1.18 -9.63
CA LYS A 166 -25.35 0.87 -8.46
C LYS A 166 -23.91 1.30 -8.69
N ASP A 167 -23.38 1.15 -9.91
CA ASP A 167 -21.99 1.52 -10.22
C ASP A 167 -21.82 3.04 -10.19
N VAL A 168 -22.82 3.77 -10.70
CA VAL A 168 -22.85 5.24 -10.64
C VAL A 168 -22.95 5.72 -9.19
N GLU A 169 -23.88 5.18 -8.40
CA GLU A 169 -24.05 5.54 -6.99
C GLU A 169 -22.80 5.20 -6.16
N PHE A 170 -22.22 4.03 -6.41
CA PHE A 170 -20.99 3.58 -5.76
C PHE A 170 -19.81 4.52 -6.07
N THR A 171 -19.58 4.81 -7.35
CA THR A 171 -18.48 5.69 -7.80
C THR A 171 -18.62 7.09 -7.19
N LYS A 172 -19.83 7.67 -7.18
CA LYS A 172 -20.08 8.97 -6.53
C LYS A 172 -19.82 8.94 -5.03
N ARG A 173 -20.29 7.90 -4.33
CA ARG A 173 -20.06 7.74 -2.89
C ARG A 173 -18.57 7.57 -2.57
N LEU A 174 -17.85 6.82 -3.39
CA LEU A 174 -16.40 6.65 -3.26
C LEU A 174 -15.67 7.98 -3.49
N GLN A 175 -16.04 8.73 -4.53
CA GLN A 175 -15.46 10.04 -4.82
C GLN A 175 -15.59 10.99 -3.62
N LEU A 176 -16.80 11.14 -3.06
CA LEU A 176 -17.02 11.98 -1.89
C LEU A 176 -16.20 11.53 -0.68
N ALA A 177 -16.10 10.22 -0.43
CA ALA A 177 -15.29 9.70 0.67
C ALA A 177 -13.79 9.96 0.46
N CYS A 178 -13.34 9.85 -0.79
CA CYS A 178 -11.97 10.14 -1.23
C CYS A 178 -11.60 11.61 -1.06
N GLU A 179 -12.50 12.53 -1.41
CA GLU A 179 -12.33 13.97 -1.21
C GLU A 179 -12.14 14.31 0.28
N VAL A 180 -12.95 13.74 1.17
CA VAL A 180 -12.87 13.98 2.63
C VAL A 180 -11.50 13.59 3.21
N VAL A 181 -10.86 12.54 2.68
CA VAL A 181 -9.56 12.06 3.19
C VAL A 181 -8.37 12.59 2.38
N GLY A 182 -8.59 13.42 1.36
CA GLY A 182 -7.54 13.94 0.50
C GLY A 182 -6.87 12.88 -0.38
N LEU A 183 -7.63 11.88 -0.85
CA LEU A 183 -7.13 10.81 -1.71
C LEU A 183 -7.87 10.83 -3.06
N PRO A 184 -7.40 11.57 -4.08
CA PRO A 184 -8.13 11.72 -5.33
C PRO A 184 -8.41 10.40 -6.04
N LEU A 185 -9.67 10.19 -6.44
CA LEU A 185 -10.08 9.14 -7.36
C LEU A 185 -9.94 9.68 -8.79
N LEU A 186 -8.95 9.18 -9.54
CA LEU A 186 -8.70 9.64 -10.91
C LEU A 186 -9.71 9.11 -11.92
N ASP A 187 -10.09 7.85 -11.78
CA ASP A 187 -11.02 7.19 -12.68
C ASP A 187 -11.66 5.95 -12.03
N SER A 188 -12.80 5.55 -12.58
CA SER A 188 -13.50 4.32 -12.29
C SER A 188 -13.76 3.63 -13.62
N PHE A 189 -13.35 2.37 -13.75
CA PHE A 189 -13.52 1.59 -14.98
C PHE A 189 -14.54 0.48 -14.81
N ILE A 190 -15.35 0.28 -15.84
CA ILE A 190 -16.10 -0.95 -16.08
C ILE A 190 -15.48 -1.65 -17.27
N ILE A 191 -15.12 -2.92 -17.10
CA ILE A 191 -14.39 -3.69 -18.11
C ILE A 191 -15.31 -4.76 -18.69
N GLY A 192 -15.46 -4.74 -20.01
CA GLY A 192 -16.19 -5.73 -20.80
C GLY A 192 -15.24 -6.78 -21.37
N VAL A 193 -15.66 -7.45 -22.44
CA VAL A 193 -14.83 -8.48 -23.11
C VAL A 193 -13.77 -7.85 -24.01
N THR A 194 -14.15 -6.81 -24.76
CA THR A 194 -13.28 -6.15 -25.74
C THR A 194 -13.18 -4.64 -25.56
N ASP A 195 -13.96 -4.09 -24.64
CA ASP A 195 -14.19 -2.68 -24.44
C ASP A 195 -14.15 -2.33 -22.94
N TYR A 196 -14.20 -1.03 -22.67
CA TYR A 196 -14.27 -0.49 -21.32
C TYR A 196 -15.16 0.75 -21.29
N PHE A 197 -15.63 1.09 -20.11
CA PHE A 197 -16.24 2.37 -19.80
C PHE A 197 -15.40 3.09 -18.75
N SER A 198 -14.95 4.30 -19.07
CA SER A 198 -14.27 5.20 -18.12
C SER A 198 -15.26 6.25 -17.63
N PHE A 199 -15.43 6.37 -16.32
CA PHE A 199 -16.27 7.43 -15.76
C PHE A 199 -15.68 8.83 -15.99
N ALA A 200 -14.36 8.96 -16.02
CA ALA A 200 -13.68 10.23 -16.30
C ALA A 200 -13.86 10.68 -17.76
N GLU A 201 -13.68 9.78 -18.74
CA GLU A 201 -13.86 10.09 -20.17
C GLU A 201 -15.29 10.54 -20.49
N GLN A 202 -16.27 9.99 -19.75
CA GLN A 202 -17.69 10.30 -19.93
C GLN A 202 -18.14 11.53 -19.12
N GLY A 203 -17.23 12.19 -18.41
CA GLY A 203 -17.54 13.37 -17.58
C GLY A 203 -18.43 13.07 -16.38
N LEU A 204 -18.52 11.80 -15.96
CA LEU A 204 -19.28 11.37 -14.78
C LEU A 204 -18.45 11.41 -13.50
N LEU A 205 -17.14 11.58 -13.63
CA LEU A 205 -16.18 11.78 -12.55
C LEU A 205 -15.31 13.00 -12.88
N ASN A 206 -15.29 13.97 -11.98
CA ASN A 206 -14.43 15.14 -12.11
C ASN A 206 -13.13 14.90 -11.32
N CYS A 207 -12.03 14.64 -12.03
CA CYS A 207 -10.71 14.44 -11.41
C CYS A 207 -9.93 15.75 -11.21
N ASN A 208 -10.47 16.89 -11.66
CA ASN A 208 -9.88 18.21 -11.43
C ASN A 208 -10.02 18.59 -9.96
N THR A 209 -8.94 18.35 -9.23
CA THR A 209 -8.71 18.90 -7.89
C THR A 209 -8.07 20.28 -8.02
N ASP A 210 -8.75 21.19 -8.71
CA ASP A 210 -8.40 22.61 -8.71
C ASP A 210 -9.38 23.36 -7.81
N SER A 211 -8.98 23.54 -6.56
CA SER A 211 -9.37 24.65 -5.67
C SER A 211 -8.23 24.90 -4.70
#